data_AF-A0A5C7P8P4-F1
#
_entry.id   AF-A0A5C7P8P4-F1
#
_cell.length_a   1.000
_cell.length_b   1.000
_cell.length_c   1.000
_cell.angle_alpha   90.00
_cell.angle_beta   90.00
_cell.angle_gamma   90.00
#
_symmetry.space_group_name_H-M   'P 1'
#
loop_
_entity.id
_entity.type
_entity.pdbx_description
1 polymer ?
#
loop_
_entity_poly.entity_id
_entity_poly.type
_entity_poly.pdbx_seq_one_letter_code
_entity_poly.pdbx_strand_id
1 'polypeptide(L)'
;MEIIDWSRIKYRIDGIPPTVAVIDRFPDLSAHRSQFMGYPIEIDGLPEGYDPCDFVLRYLILTDAPGTPADNIPDPAEKKAWALKQLGVKSVSTGMLGVATHKSPMFRIRRVLFLRLQYNEFYRVLKQLEAELVALEESEIPSDEREAKSRQDRMKGLMNNIVEVKNQLFRGDTSKLIEETLMALVVNENLGLRPEEIAAQLAKGIDPLAEVSILADPELDNL
;
A
#
# COMPACT_ATOMS: atom_id res chain seq x y z
N MET A 1 -27.08 -3.83 -15.28
CA MET A 1 -26.32 -3.51 -14.05
C MET A 1 -26.13 -4.84 -13.36
N GLU A 2 -24.93 -5.42 -13.41
CA GLU A 2 -24.68 -6.68 -12.71
C GLU A 2 -24.81 -6.44 -11.21
N ILE A 3 -25.58 -7.29 -10.54
CA ILE A 3 -25.77 -7.24 -9.09
C ILE A 3 -24.45 -7.68 -8.46
N ILE A 4 -23.83 -6.79 -7.69
CA ILE A 4 -22.61 -7.10 -6.95
C ILE A 4 -22.97 -8.10 -5.84
N ASP A 5 -22.34 -9.26 -5.83
CA ASP A 5 -22.44 -10.21 -4.71
C ASP A 5 -21.55 -9.76 -3.56
N TRP A 6 -22.09 -8.89 -2.70
CA TRP A 6 -21.40 -8.39 -1.52
C TRP A 6 -21.15 -9.46 -0.45
N SER A 7 -21.73 -10.67 -0.56
CA SER A 7 -21.62 -11.70 0.48
C SER A 7 -20.21 -12.27 0.67
N ARG A 8 -19.36 -12.10 -0.34
CA ARG A 8 -17.97 -12.59 -0.36
C ARG A 8 -16.95 -11.56 0.10
N ILE A 9 -17.37 -10.32 0.34
CA ILE A 9 -16.48 -9.21 0.68
C ILE A 9 -16.38 -9.10 2.20
N LYS A 10 -15.14 -9.13 2.72
CA LYS A 10 -14.87 -8.97 4.15
C LYS A 10 -15.47 -7.69 4.72
N TYR A 11 -15.35 -6.59 3.98
CA TYR A 11 -15.93 -5.28 4.34
C TYR A 11 -17.14 -4.96 3.46
N ARG A 12 -18.33 -5.38 3.90
CA ARG A 12 -19.59 -5.13 3.20
C ARG A 12 -20.05 -3.70 3.42
N ILE A 13 -19.70 -2.80 2.50
CA ILE A 13 -19.94 -1.35 2.64
C ILE A 13 -21.16 -0.82 1.88
N ASP A 14 -21.84 -1.68 1.12
CA ASP A 14 -22.95 -1.33 0.21
C ASP A 14 -24.18 -0.75 0.89
N GLY A 15 -24.46 -1.17 2.13
CA GLY A 15 -25.56 -0.64 2.94
C GLY A 15 -25.17 0.52 3.86
N ILE A 16 -23.91 0.97 3.84
CA ILE A 16 -23.42 1.98 4.79
C ILE A 16 -23.49 3.36 4.11
N PRO A 17 -24.36 4.29 4.58
CA PRO A 17 -24.47 5.61 3.97
C PRO A 17 -23.16 6.42 4.14
N PRO A 18 -22.86 7.38 3.25
CA PRO A 18 -21.64 8.20 3.32
C PRO A 18 -21.42 8.91 4.66
N THR A 19 -22.51 9.29 5.32
CA THR A 19 -22.50 9.99 6.63
C THR A 19 -22.08 9.11 7.81
N VAL A 20 -21.90 7.81 7.58
CA VAL A 20 -21.48 6.84 8.59
C VAL A 20 -20.10 6.33 8.22
N ALA A 21 -19.12 6.52 9.10
CA ALA A 21 -17.76 6.06 8.85
C ALA A 21 -17.70 4.52 8.84
N VAL A 22 -17.14 3.93 7.78
CA VAL A 22 -17.04 2.47 7.63
C VAL A 22 -16.08 1.86 8.63
N ILE A 23 -15.08 2.62 9.06
CA ILE A 23 -14.07 2.17 10.00
C ILE A 23 -14.66 1.75 11.36
N ASP A 24 -15.79 2.33 11.74
CA ASP A 24 -16.46 2.03 13.02
C ASP A 24 -17.38 0.80 12.91
N ARG A 25 -17.53 0.22 11.71
CA ARG A 25 -18.35 -0.97 11.45
C ARG A 25 -17.56 -2.27 11.46
N PHE A 26 -16.23 -2.21 11.36
CA PHE A 26 -15.36 -3.38 11.24
C PHE A 26 -14.32 -3.36 12.38
N PRO A 27 -14.31 -4.34 13.30
CA PRO A 27 -13.46 -4.30 14.49
C PRO A 27 -11.96 -4.17 14.20
N ASP A 28 -11.48 -4.84 13.15
CA ASP A 28 -10.09 -4.77 12.73
C ASP A 28 -9.72 -3.40 12.16
N LEU A 29 -10.55 -2.80 11.31
CA LEU A 29 -10.32 -1.43 10.83
C LEU A 29 -10.40 -0.41 11.99
N SER A 30 -11.33 -0.60 12.93
CA SER A 30 -11.51 0.25 14.11
C SER A 30 -10.26 0.25 15.00
N ALA A 31 -9.61 -0.90 15.18
CA ALA A 31 -8.34 -1.01 15.91
C ALA A 31 -7.22 -0.16 15.29
N HIS A 32 -7.31 0.16 14.00
CA HIS A 32 -6.36 0.97 13.24
C HIS A 32 -6.92 2.38 12.92
N ARG A 33 -7.91 2.86 13.68
CA ARG A 33 -8.59 4.14 13.39
C ARG A 33 -7.65 5.32 13.26
N SER A 34 -6.65 5.45 14.14
CA SER A 34 -5.69 6.54 14.10
C SER A 34 -4.89 6.60 12.79
N GLN A 35 -4.63 5.46 12.16
CA GLN A 35 -3.87 5.37 10.92
C GLN A 35 -4.70 5.83 9.71
N PHE A 36 -5.96 5.41 9.65
CA PHE A 36 -6.85 5.70 8.51
C PHE A 36 -7.58 7.04 8.63
N MET A 37 -7.85 7.51 9.85
CA MET A 37 -8.67 8.70 10.10
C MET A 37 -7.90 9.84 10.82
N GLY A 38 -6.70 9.58 11.33
CA GLY A 38 -6.01 10.53 12.22
C GLY A 38 -5.44 11.77 11.55
N TYR A 39 -5.22 11.74 10.24
CA TYR A 39 -4.61 12.86 9.50
C TYR A 39 -5.46 13.25 8.29
N PRO A 40 -5.94 14.49 8.15
CA PRO A 40 -6.81 14.84 7.05
C PRO A 40 -6.11 14.66 5.70
N ILE A 41 -6.87 14.18 4.71
CA ILE A 41 -6.49 14.24 3.30
C ILE A 41 -7.44 15.24 2.63
N GLU A 42 -6.89 16.27 1.99
CA GLU A 42 -7.71 17.22 1.27
C GLU A 42 -8.07 16.65 -0.10
N ILE A 43 -9.38 16.49 -0.36
CA ILE A 43 -9.92 16.02 -1.62
C ILE A 43 -11.07 16.95 -2.00
N ASP A 44 -10.85 17.75 -3.05
CA ASP A 44 -11.91 18.61 -3.58
C ASP A 44 -12.96 17.79 -4.34
N GLY A 45 -14.21 18.26 -4.31
CA GLY A 45 -15.30 17.71 -5.13
C GLY A 45 -15.84 16.36 -4.67
N LEU A 46 -15.66 16.00 -3.39
CA LEU A 46 -16.26 14.81 -2.80
C LEU A 46 -17.80 14.81 -2.96
N PRO A 47 -18.43 13.63 -3.20
CA PRO A 47 -19.88 13.53 -3.12
C PRO A 47 -20.37 13.91 -1.72
N GLU A 48 -21.61 14.41 -1.65
CA GLU A 48 -22.20 14.91 -0.40
C GLU A 48 -22.19 13.84 0.71
N GLY A 49 -21.84 14.27 1.93
CA GLY A 49 -21.87 13.43 3.12
C GLY A 49 -20.61 12.61 3.38
N TYR A 50 -19.62 12.59 2.48
CA TYR A 50 -18.34 11.92 2.73
C TYR A 50 -17.38 12.78 3.55
N ASP A 51 -16.82 12.18 4.59
CA ASP A 51 -15.52 12.59 5.13
C ASP A 51 -14.40 12.16 4.16
N PRO A 52 -13.37 12.98 3.91
CA PRO A 52 -12.29 12.62 2.97
C PRO A 52 -11.51 11.36 3.35
N CYS A 53 -11.28 11.11 4.64
CA CYS A 53 -10.57 9.92 5.09
C CYS A 53 -11.45 8.68 4.95
N ASP A 54 -12.74 8.78 5.29
CA ASP A 54 -13.71 7.70 5.07
C ASP A 54 -13.87 7.37 3.58
N PHE A 55 -13.91 8.38 2.71
CA PHE A 55 -13.95 8.20 1.27
C PHE A 55 -12.74 7.39 0.77
N VAL A 56 -11.53 7.75 1.23
CA VAL A 56 -10.31 6.99 0.89
C VAL A 56 -10.38 5.55 1.38
N LEU A 57 -10.83 5.33 2.62
CA LEU A 57 -10.94 3.97 3.15
C LEU A 57 -11.94 3.12 2.35
N ARG A 58 -13.10 3.67 2.00
CA ARG A 58 -14.08 2.99 1.13
C ARG A 58 -13.51 2.71 -0.26
N TYR A 59 -12.76 3.66 -0.81
CA TYR A 59 -12.07 3.47 -2.09
C TYR A 59 -11.05 2.32 -2.03
N LEU A 60 -10.26 2.24 -0.97
CA LEU A 60 -9.32 1.14 -0.74
C LEU A 60 -10.04 -0.20 -0.54
N ILE A 61 -11.14 -0.21 0.21
CA ILE A 61 -11.99 -1.41 0.35
C ILE A 61 -12.45 -1.90 -1.02
N LEU A 62 -12.96 -1.00 -1.87
CA LEU A 62 -13.46 -1.38 -3.19
C LEU A 62 -12.37 -1.87 -4.14
N THR A 63 -11.16 -1.32 -4.06
CA THR A 63 -10.09 -1.60 -5.02
C THR A 63 -9.18 -2.74 -4.59
N ASP A 64 -8.89 -2.85 -3.30
CA ASP A 64 -7.83 -3.71 -2.77
C ASP A 64 -8.36 -4.82 -1.84
N ALA A 65 -9.59 -4.75 -1.33
CA ALA A 65 -10.11 -5.84 -0.49
C ALA A 65 -10.44 -7.08 -1.34
N PRO A 66 -10.07 -8.29 -0.87
CA PRO A 66 -10.36 -9.52 -1.59
C PRO A 66 -11.87 -9.81 -1.64
N GLY A 67 -12.30 -10.46 -2.71
CA GLY A 67 -13.68 -10.87 -2.94
C GLY A 67 -14.57 -9.76 -3.49
N THR A 68 -14.02 -8.58 -3.80
CA THR A 68 -14.76 -7.48 -4.42
C THR A 68 -14.89 -7.69 -5.94
N PRO A 69 -15.91 -7.12 -6.61
CA PRO A 69 -16.02 -7.16 -8.07
C PRO A 69 -14.79 -6.60 -8.80
N ALA A 70 -14.03 -5.71 -8.16
CA ALA A 70 -12.76 -5.22 -8.66
C ALA A 70 -11.76 -6.33 -8.96
N ASP A 71 -11.87 -7.50 -8.31
CA ASP A 71 -11.02 -8.66 -8.56
C ASP A 71 -11.18 -9.20 -9.99
N ASN A 72 -12.35 -8.99 -10.60
CA ASN A 72 -12.65 -9.42 -11.97
C ASN A 72 -12.35 -8.34 -13.02
N ILE A 73 -11.81 -7.19 -12.62
CA ILE A 73 -11.45 -6.09 -13.52
C ILE A 73 -9.92 -6.12 -13.71
N PRO A 74 -9.41 -6.62 -14.86
CA PRO A 74 -7.97 -6.79 -15.06
C PRO A 74 -7.24 -5.46 -15.21
N ASP A 75 -7.84 -4.47 -15.87
CA ASP A 75 -7.24 -3.15 -16.07
C ASP A 75 -7.29 -2.33 -14.76
N PRO A 76 -6.13 -1.93 -14.20
CA PRO A 76 -6.08 -1.08 -13.02
C PRO A 76 -6.83 0.26 -13.20
N ALA A 77 -6.82 0.86 -14.39
CA ALA A 77 -7.52 2.12 -14.65
C ALA A 77 -9.04 1.93 -14.58
N GLU A 78 -9.56 0.88 -15.21
CA GLU A 78 -10.98 0.52 -15.14
C GLU A 78 -11.41 0.19 -13.72
N LYS A 79 -10.58 -0.54 -12.97
CA LYS A 79 -10.84 -0.87 -11.55
C LYS A 79 -11.02 0.38 -10.69
N LYS A 80 -10.12 1.35 -10.87
CA LYS A 80 -10.17 2.64 -10.15
C LYS A 80 -11.39 3.46 -10.56
N ALA A 81 -11.70 3.51 -11.85
CA ALA A 81 -12.88 4.21 -12.36
C ALA A 81 -14.18 3.57 -11.85
N TRP A 82 -14.24 2.24 -11.81
CA TRP A 82 -15.36 1.49 -11.23
C TRP A 82 -15.55 1.84 -9.76
N ALA A 83 -14.49 1.83 -8.95
CA ALA A 83 -14.58 2.17 -7.53
C ALA A 83 -15.07 3.60 -7.30
N LEU A 84 -14.55 4.59 -8.04
CA LEU A 84 -15.03 5.98 -7.96
C LEU A 84 -16.51 6.09 -8.32
N LYS A 85 -16.97 5.37 -9.35
CA LYS A 85 -18.37 5.31 -9.74
C LYS A 85 -19.26 4.73 -8.64
N GLN A 86 -18.82 3.65 -7.97
CA GLN A 86 -19.55 3.07 -6.83
C GLN A 86 -19.67 4.06 -5.66
N LEU A 87 -18.68 4.93 -5.46
CA LEU A 87 -18.73 5.97 -4.44
C LEU A 87 -19.58 7.19 -4.84
N GLY A 88 -20.20 7.18 -6.02
CA GLY A 88 -21.06 8.27 -6.47
C GLY A 88 -20.32 9.45 -7.10
N VAL A 89 -19.04 9.28 -7.46
CA VAL A 89 -18.27 10.30 -8.18
C VAL A 89 -18.81 10.46 -9.60
N LYS A 90 -19.32 11.65 -9.92
CA LYS A 90 -19.87 11.98 -11.24
C LYS A 90 -18.83 12.60 -12.18
N SER A 91 -17.87 13.34 -11.62
CA SER A 91 -16.76 13.95 -12.32
C SER A 91 -15.51 13.87 -11.44
N VAL A 92 -14.37 13.54 -12.05
CA VAL A 92 -13.11 13.38 -11.32
C VAL A 92 -12.45 14.76 -11.16
N SER A 93 -12.34 15.24 -9.92
CA SER A 93 -11.58 16.45 -9.60
C SER A 93 -10.07 16.19 -9.62
N THR A 94 -9.25 17.26 -9.59
CA THR A 94 -7.78 17.12 -9.45
C THR A 94 -7.38 16.38 -8.17
N GLY A 95 -8.07 16.64 -7.05
CA GLY A 95 -7.84 15.94 -5.78
C GLY A 95 -8.15 14.44 -5.86
N MET A 96 -9.30 14.09 -6.46
CA MET A 96 -9.68 12.69 -6.71
C MET A 96 -8.72 12.00 -7.68
N LEU A 97 -8.23 12.72 -8.69
CA LEU A 97 -7.19 12.21 -9.58
C LEU A 97 -5.91 11.94 -8.80
N GLY A 98 -5.55 12.78 -7.83
CA GLY A 98 -4.40 12.55 -6.94
C GLY A 98 -4.52 11.26 -6.11
N VAL A 99 -5.72 10.92 -5.66
CA VAL A 99 -6.04 9.63 -5.01
C VAL A 99 -5.95 8.48 -6.03
N ALA A 100 -6.64 8.58 -7.16
CA ALA A 100 -6.67 7.53 -8.19
C ALA A 100 -5.31 7.27 -8.85
N THR A 101 -4.44 8.27 -8.92
CA THR A 101 -3.09 8.17 -9.49
C THR A 101 -1.99 8.00 -8.45
N HIS A 102 -2.36 7.83 -7.17
CA HIS A 102 -1.43 7.61 -6.05
C HIS A 102 -0.43 8.75 -5.82
N LYS A 103 -0.71 9.97 -6.30
CA LYS A 103 0.17 11.12 -6.13
C LYS A 103 0.19 11.64 -4.70
N SER A 104 -0.92 11.49 -3.97
CA SER A 104 -0.99 11.89 -2.55
C SER A 104 -0.15 10.95 -1.67
N PRO A 105 0.89 11.44 -0.96
CA PRO A 105 1.68 10.62 -0.04
C PRO A 105 0.82 9.96 1.05
N MET A 106 -0.11 10.72 1.62
CA MET A 106 -1.02 10.21 2.66
C MET A 106 -1.89 9.06 2.13
N PHE A 107 -2.37 9.17 0.88
CA PHE A 107 -3.07 8.07 0.24
C PHE A 107 -2.19 6.82 0.11
N ARG A 108 -0.94 6.97 -0.32
CA ARG A 108 -0.01 5.84 -0.50
C ARG A 108 0.24 5.09 0.80
N ILE A 109 0.51 5.82 1.90
CA ILE A 109 0.70 5.21 3.22
C ILE A 109 -0.55 4.41 3.62
N ARG A 110 -1.74 5.02 3.51
CA ARG A 110 -3.00 4.35 3.85
C ARG A 110 -3.24 3.11 3.03
N ARG A 111 -2.92 3.17 1.73
CA ARG A 111 -3.02 2.01 0.85
C ARG A 111 -2.09 0.90 1.30
N VAL A 112 -0.82 1.19 1.57
CA VAL A 112 0.13 0.18 2.06
C VAL A 112 -0.32 -0.41 3.40
N LEU A 113 -0.78 0.43 4.33
CA LEU A 113 -1.34 -0.02 5.61
C LEU A 113 -2.56 -0.92 5.42
N PHE A 114 -3.44 -0.58 4.48
CA PHE A 114 -4.60 -1.40 4.15
C PHE A 114 -4.19 -2.75 3.53
N LEU A 115 -3.24 -2.75 2.60
CA LEU A 115 -2.69 -3.96 1.99
C LEU A 115 -2.02 -4.85 3.03
N ARG A 116 -1.27 -4.29 3.98
CA ARG A 116 -0.71 -5.00 5.14
C ARG A 116 -1.80 -5.71 5.95
N LEU A 117 -2.96 -5.08 6.14
CA LEU A 117 -4.09 -5.70 6.84
C LEU A 117 -4.76 -6.81 6.02
N GLN A 118 -4.81 -6.68 4.69
CA GLN A 118 -5.45 -7.68 3.83
C GLN A 118 -4.56 -8.88 3.53
N TYR A 119 -3.26 -8.64 3.43
CA TYR A 119 -2.25 -9.57 2.94
C TYR A 119 -1.08 -9.69 3.91
N ASN A 120 -1.41 -9.77 5.21
CA ASN A 120 -0.45 -9.79 6.32
C ASN A 120 0.62 -10.88 6.17
N GLU A 121 0.26 -12.06 5.65
CA GLU A 121 1.23 -13.15 5.43
C GLU A 121 2.32 -12.76 4.44
N PHE A 122 1.93 -12.23 3.27
CA PHE A 122 2.89 -11.72 2.28
C PHE A 122 3.69 -10.54 2.82
N TYR A 123 3.05 -9.64 3.57
CA TYR A 123 3.74 -8.52 4.20
C TYR A 123 4.82 -8.97 5.20
N ARG A 124 4.54 -10.00 6.01
CA ARG A 124 5.53 -10.57 6.95
C ARG A 124 6.70 -11.22 6.23
N VAL A 125 6.43 -11.98 5.16
CA VAL A 125 7.49 -12.57 4.33
C VAL A 125 8.35 -11.47 3.71
N LEU A 126 7.73 -10.40 3.19
CA LEU A 126 8.46 -9.26 2.64
C LEU A 126 9.40 -8.62 3.67
N LYS A 127 8.91 -8.39 4.90
CA LYS A 127 9.74 -7.87 6.00
C LYS A 127 10.92 -8.77 6.32
N GLN A 128 10.70 -10.09 6.36
CA GLN A 128 11.77 -11.04 6.65
C GLN A 128 12.83 -11.04 5.54
N LEU A 129 12.40 -11.10 4.27
CA LEU A 129 13.31 -11.09 3.13
C LEU A 129 14.16 -9.82 3.06
N GLU A 130 13.56 -8.67 3.36
CA GLU A 130 14.27 -7.38 3.41
C GLU A 130 15.30 -7.36 4.54
N ALA A 131 14.94 -7.82 5.76
CA ALA A 131 15.88 -7.91 6.87
C ALA A 131 17.05 -8.88 6.57
N GLU A 132 16.77 -10.01 5.90
CA GLU A 132 17.81 -10.95 5.46
C GLU A 132 18.74 -10.34 4.40
N LEU A 133 18.20 -9.51 3.50
CA LEU A 133 18.99 -8.80 2.49
C LEU A 133 19.92 -7.79 3.15
N VAL A 134 19.40 -6.94 4.04
CA VAL A 134 20.20 -5.94 4.77
C VAL A 134 21.30 -6.63 5.59
N ALA A 135 20.98 -7.71 6.31
CA ALA A 135 21.99 -8.45 7.07
C ALA A 135 23.10 -9.04 6.17
N LEU A 136 22.76 -9.42 4.94
CA LEU A 136 23.73 -9.91 3.97
C LEU A 136 24.56 -8.77 3.38
N GLU A 137 23.96 -7.61 3.13
CA GLU A 137 24.63 -6.38 2.68
C GLU A 137 25.65 -5.88 3.70
N GLU A 138 25.28 -5.88 4.98
CA GLU A 138 26.13 -5.46 6.10
C GLU A 138 27.20 -6.51 6.49
N SER A 139 27.06 -7.75 6.01
CA SER A 139 28.05 -8.80 6.28
C SER A 139 29.37 -8.55 5.55
N GLU A 140 30.48 -8.98 6.18
CA GLU A 140 31.81 -8.88 5.60
C GLU A 140 31.87 -9.60 4.25
N ILE A 141 32.43 -8.93 3.23
CA ILE A 141 32.59 -9.51 1.91
C ILE A 141 33.70 -10.57 1.99
N PRO A 142 33.41 -11.85 1.67
CA PRO A 142 34.41 -12.90 1.72
C PRO A 142 35.59 -12.62 0.79
N SER A 143 36.81 -12.87 1.26
CA SER A 143 38.01 -12.77 0.42
C SER A 143 38.14 -13.91 -0.60
N ASP A 144 37.47 -15.04 -0.35
CA ASP A 144 37.40 -16.17 -1.26
C ASP A 144 36.39 -15.89 -2.38
N GLU A 145 36.83 -16.02 -3.64
CA GLU A 145 36.02 -15.71 -4.82
C GLU A 145 34.75 -16.57 -4.94
N ARG A 146 34.81 -17.84 -4.51
CA ARG A 146 33.66 -18.75 -4.55
C ARG A 146 32.63 -18.36 -3.49
N GLU A 147 33.08 -17.98 -2.30
CA GLU A 147 32.20 -17.49 -1.24
C GLU A 147 31.58 -16.13 -1.60
N ALA A 148 32.35 -15.22 -2.20
CA ALA A 148 31.86 -13.95 -2.72
C ALA A 148 30.76 -14.16 -3.79
N LYS A 149 30.98 -15.08 -4.73
CA LYS A 149 29.96 -15.45 -5.72
C LYS A 149 28.71 -16.06 -5.09
N SER A 150 28.87 -16.95 -4.12
CA SER A 150 27.74 -17.53 -3.40
C SER A 150 26.92 -16.48 -2.65
N ARG A 151 27.57 -15.43 -2.11
CA ARG A 151 26.90 -14.29 -1.49
C ARG A 151 26.09 -13.51 -2.52
N GLN A 152 26.68 -13.19 -3.68
CA GLN A 152 25.98 -12.50 -4.77
C GLN A 152 24.76 -13.28 -5.28
N ASP A 153 24.90 -14.60 -5.49
CA ASP A 153 23.79 -15.46 -5.91
C ASP A 153 22.65 -15.45 -4.87
N ARG A 154 22.99 -15.45 -3.57
CA ARG A 154 22.01 -15.35 -2.49
C ARG A 154 21.31 -13.99 -2.46
N MET A 155 22.03 -12.88 -2.61
CA MET A 155 21.44 -11.54 -2.70
C MET A 155 20.45 -11.45 -3.86
N LYS A 156 20.85 -11.94 -5.04
CA LYS A 156 19.98 -11.98 -6.22
C LYS A 156 18.72 -12.84 -6.00
N GLY A 157 18.86 -13.97 -5.30
CA GLY A 157 17.74 -14.81 -4.89
C GLY A 157 16.76 -14.06 -3.98
N LEU A 158 17.26 -13.35 -2.97
CA LEU A 158 16.44 -12.53 -2.08
C LEU A 158 15.71 -11.41 -2.83
N MET A 159 16.39 -10.68 -3.71
CA MET A 159 15.79 -9.63 -4.54
C MET A 159 14.65 -10.17 -5.42
N ASN A 160 14.85 -11.32 -6.06
CA ASN A 160 13.80 -11.97 -6.86
C ASN A 160 12.58 -12.35 -6.02
N ASN A 161 12.81 -12.93 -4.82
CA ASN A 161 11.73 -13.29 -3.91
C ASN A 161 10.97 -12.04 -3.41
N ILE A 162 11.68 -10.93 -3.14
CA ILE A 162 11.07 -9.65 -2.78
C ILE A 162 10.14 -9.17 -3.90
N VAL A 163 10.60 -9.22 -5.17
CA VAL A 163 9.78 -8.85 -6.33
C VAL A 163 8.54 -9.73 -6.44
N GLU A 164 8.68 -11.04 -6.27
CA GLU A 164 7.56 -11.97 -6.32
C GLU A 164 6.51 -11.67 -5.24
N VAL A 165 6.94 -11.47 -3.99
CA VAL A 165 6.03 -11.15 -2.87
C VAL A 165 5.34 -9.80 -3.07
N LYS A 166 6.05 -8.79 -3.60
CA LYS A 166 5.43 -7.50 -3.97
C LYS A 166 4.34 -7.67 -5.03
N ASN A 167 4.56 -8.51 -6.03
CA ASN A 167 3.55 -8.79 -7.06
C ASN A 167 2.29 -9.44 -6.47
N GLN A 168 2.45 -10.32 -5.48
CA GLN A 168 1.31 -10.90 -4.74
C GLN A 168 0.55 -9.84 -3.93
N LEU A 169 1.27 -8.93 -3.26
CA LEU A 169 0.68 -7.82 -2.49
C LEU A 169 -0.10 -6.83 -3.37
N PHE A 170 0.47 -6.46 -4.53
CA PHE A 170 -0.10 -5.43 -5.41
C PHE A 170 -1.12 -5.94 -6.42
N ARG A 171 -1.25 -7.26 -6.58
CA ARG A 171 -2.28 -7.90 -7.43
C ARG A 171 -2.32 -7.35 -8.86
N GLY A 172 -1.14 -7.12 -9.44
CA GLY A 172 -0.96 -6.59 -10.79
C GLY A 172 -0.92 -5.06 -10.90
N ASP A 173 -1.00 -4.31 -9.79
CA ASP A 173 -0.69 -2.89 -9.79
C ASP A 173 0.82 -2.67 -9.87
N THR A 174 1.28 -1.93 -10.88
CA THR A 174 2.69 -1.66 -11.16
C THR A 174 3.12 -0.25 -10.75
N SER A 175 2.36 0.40 -9.86
CA SER A 175 2.66 1.76 -9.40
C SER A 175 3.96 1.83 -8.60
N LYS A 176 5.01 2.35 -9.25
CA LYS A 176 6.33 2.57 -8.63
C LYS A 176 6.26 3.37 -7.32
N LEU A 177 5.44 4.42 -7.26
CA LEU A 177 5.29 5.22 -6.05
C LEU A 177 4.74 4.42 -4.86
N ILE A 178 3.82 3.49 -5.12
CA ILE A 178 3.27 2.61 -4.08
C ILE A 178 4.31 1.56 -3.66
N GLU A 179 5.07 1.04 -4.63
CA GLU A 179 6.19 0.13 -4.37
C GLU A 179 7.27 0.77 -3.49
N GLU A 180 7.72 1.98 -3.83
CA GLU A 180 8.68 2.77 -3.05
C GLU A 180 8.13 3.03 -1.63
N THR A 181 6.85 3.39 -1.52
CA THR A 181 6.20 3.61 -0.21
C THR A 181 6.14 2.31 0.62
N LEU A 182 5.86 1.17 -0.01
CA LEU A 182 5.83 -0.13 0.65
C LEU A 182 7.20 -0.50 1.19
N MET A 183 8.23 -0.42 0.35
CA MET A 183 9.59 -0.79 0.76
C MET A 183 10.12 0.15 1.85
N ALA A 184 9.89 1.45 1.72
CA ALA A 184 10.27 2.40 2.75
C ALA A 184 9.57 2.12 4.09
N LEU A 185 8.29 1.73 4.09
CA LEU A 185 7.59 1.30 5.30
C LEU A 185 8.18 0.02 5.89
N VAL A 186 8.51 -0.97 5.06
CA VAL A 186 9.12 -2.24 5.49
C VAL A 186 10.47 -2.00 6.17
N VAL A 187 11.35 -1.22 5.53
CA VAL A 187 12.68 -0.87 6.06
C VAL A 187 12.56 -0.16 7.39
N ASN A 188 11.75 0.90 7.45
CA ASN A 188 11.55 1.66 8.69
C ASN A 188 10.98 0.77 9.82
N GLU A 189 10.04 -0.12 9.50
CA GLU A 189 9.53 -1.09 10.48
C GLU A 189 10.60 -2.07 10.97
N ASN A 190 11.53 -2.50 10.11
CA ASN A 190 12.66 -3.36 10.50
C ASN A 190 13.70 -2.61 11.35
N LEU A 191 13.81 -1.29 11.19
CA LEU A 191 14.55 -0.39 12.08
C LEU A 191 13.81 -0.07 13.39
N GLY A 192 12.60 -0.59 13.58
CA GLY A 192 11.80 -0.42 14.80
C GLY A 192 10.89 0.80 14.82
N LEU A 193 10.79 1.56 13.72
CA LEU A 193 9.83 2.66 13.59
C LEU A 193 8.45 2.11 13.27
N ARG A 194 7.45 2.52 14.06
CA ARG A 194 6.08 2.05 13.86
C ARG A 194 5.42 2.80 12.71
N PRO A 195 4.54 2.17 11.93
CA PRO A 195 3.87 2.85 10.81
C PRO A 195 3.05 4.08 11.22
N GLU A 196 2.52 4.10 12.45
CA GLU A 196 1.85 5.26 13.03
C GLU A 196 2.77 6.46 13.17
N GLU A 197 4.05 6.23 13.50
CA GLU A 197 5.07 7.27 13.66
C GLU A 197 5.47 7.83 12.30
N ILE A 198 5.54 6.98 11.28
CA ILE A 198 5.80 7.36 9.89
C ILE A 198 4.65 8.22 9.35
N ALA A 199 3.40 7.79 9.56
CA ALA A 199 2.22 8.58 9.20
C ALA A 199 2.18 9.93 9.94
N ALA A 200 2.57 9.94 11.22
CA ALA A 200 2.66 11.17 12.02
C ALA A 200 3.73 12.14 11.51
N GLN A 201 4.87 11.64 11.04
CA GLN A 201 5.93 12.46 10.46
C GLN A 201 5.48 13.08 9.12
N LEU A 202 4.84 12.28 8.26
CA LEU A 202 4.29 12.75 6.97
C LEU A 202 3.21 13.80 7.14
N ALA A 203 2.35 13.65 8.15
CA ALA A 203 1.34 14.66 8.47
C ALA A 203 1.94 16.00 8.95
N LYS A 204 3.19 15.99 9.46
CA LYS A 204 3.93 17.20 9.86
C LYS A 204 4.73 17.79 8.69
N GLY A 205 4.58 17.26 7.47
CA GLY A 205 5.35 17.67 6.30
C GLY A 205 6.79 17.15 6.27
N ILE A 206 7.14 16.20 7.15
CA ILE A 206 8.44 15.53 7.14
C ILE A 206 8.25 14.24 6.35
N ASP A 207 9.05 14.02 5.31
CA ASP A 207 9.01 12.77 4.56
C ASP A 207 10.06 11.78 5.11
N PRO A 208 9.68 10.84 6.02
CA PRO A 208 10.58 9.82 6.55
C PRO A 208 10.92 8.75 5.49
N LEU A 209 10.35 8.84 4.28
CA LEU A 209 10.60 7.93 3.18
C LEU A 209 11.61 8.52 2.17
N ALA A 210 11.99 9.80 2.30
CA ALA A 210 12.80 10.53 1.34
C ALA A 210 14.24 9.99 1.15
N GLU A 211 14.71 9.11 2.04
CA GLU A 211 16.08 8.57 2.02
C GLU A 211 16.13 7.03 2.06
N VAL A 212 14.98 6.36 1.99
CA VAL A 212 14.87 4.90 2.25
C VAL A 212 14.85 4.08 0.94
N SER A 213 15.31 4.67 -0.16
CA SER A 213 15.24 4.05 -1.48
C SER A 213 16.37 3.04 -1.70
N ILE A 214 16.20 1.82 -1.20
CA ILE A 214 17.05 0.66 -1.54
C ILE A 214 17.00 0.28 -3.03
N LEU A 215 16.01 0.78 -3.77
CA LEU A 215 15.85 0.55 -5.22
C LEU A 215 16.42 1.70 -6.07
N ALA A 216 17.09 2.68 -5.47
CA ALA A 216 17.75 3.77 -6.18
C ALA A 216 19.27 3.71 -6.00
N ASP A 217 19.85 2.51 -5.93
CA ASP A 217 21.27 2.38 -6.14
C ASP A 217 21.56 2.05 -7.62
N PRO A 218 21.88 3.05 -8.46
CA PRO A 218 22.30 2.83 -9.85
C PRO A 218 23.61 2.04 -9.97
N GLU A 219 24.32 1.77 -8.85
CA GLU A 219 25.51 0.91 -8.86
C GLU A 219 25.16 -0.58 -8.97
N LEU A 220 23.94 -1.00 -8.61
CA LEU A 220 23.49 -2.40 -8.79
C LEU A 220 23.14 -2.76 -10.25
N ASP A 221 22.93 -1.76 -11.12
CA ASP A 221 22.68 -1.96 -12.55
C ASP A 221 23.99 -2.17 -13.36
N ASN A 222 25.16 -2.01 -12.74
CA ASN A 222 26.48 -2.11 -13.38
C ASN A 222 27.36 -3.25 -12.84
N LEU A 223 26.80 -4.21 -12.09
CA LEU A 223 27.46 -5.44 -11.63
C LEU A 223 26.84 -6.69 -12.29
#